data_AF-A0A0J9E525-F1
#
_entry.id   AF-A0A0J9E525-F1
#
_cell.length_a   1.000
_cell.length_b   1.000
_cell.length_c   1.000
_cell.angle_alpha   90.00
_cell.angle_beta   90.00
_cell.angle_gamma   90.00
#
_symmetry.space_group_name_H-M   'P 1'
#
loop_
_entity.id
_entity.type
_entity.pdbx_description
1 polymer ?
#
loop_
_entity_poly.entity_id
_entity_poly.type
_entity_poly.pdbx_seq_one_letter_code
_entity_poly.pdbx_strand_id
1 'polypeptide(L)'
;MGELVAGEVGYQIQKHCPDIRMRRLRALGKLNRLADYARDQGYSDKDFDALSKDPEARALRDGRVDAYLNAQGVTKGDVDSYCQLGYREIEAKTFVGRLLR
;
A
#
# COMPACT_ATOMS: atom_id res chain seq x y z
N MET A 1 -3.77 -8.15 -6.44
CA MET A 1 -3.79 -7.12 -5.37
C MET A 1 -4.13 -5.76 -6.01
N GLY A 2 -5.05 -4.98 -5.45
CA GLY A 2 -5.39 -3.64 -5.97
C GLY A 2 -4.35 -2.57 -5.60
N GLU A 3 -4.33 -1.43 -6.30
CA GLU A 3 -3.33 -0.36 -6.11
C GLU A 3 -3.31 0.20 -4.67
N LEU A 4 -4.49 0.32 -4.02
CA LEU A 4 -4.60 0.75 -2.63
C LEU A 4 -3.91 -0.20 -1.65
N VAL A 5 -4.16 -1.51 -1.81
CA VAL A 5 -3.54 -2.55 -0.96
C VAL A 5 -2.04 -2.58 -1.21
N ALA A 6 -1.60 -2.43 -2.45
CA ALA A 6 -0.18 -2.39 -2.79
C ALA A 6 0.53 -1.15 -2.20
N GLY A 7 -0.16 -0.01 -2.17
CA GLY A 7 0.32 1.19 -1.48
C GLY A 7 0.52 0.95 0.02
N GLU A 8 -0.46 0.33 0.68
CA GLU A 8 -0.38 0.00 2.10
C GLU A 8 0.71 -1.04 2.40
N VAL A 9 0.88 -2.07 1.57
CA VAL A 9 2.00 -3.02 1.68
C VAL A 9 3.35 -2.27 1.61
N GLY A 10 3.51 -1.38 0.64
CA GLY A 10 4.71 -0.55 0.54
C GLY A 10 4.92 0.35 1.76
N TYR A 11 3.84 0.86 2.36
CA TYR A 11 3.92 1.64 3.59
C TYR A 11 4.37 0.79 4.78
N GLN A 12 3.83 -0.43 4.94
CA GLN A 12 4.25 -1.37 5.99
C GLN A 12 5.72 -1.77 5.85
N ILE A 13 6.21 -1.99 4.62
CA ILE A 13 7.63 -2.25 4.35
C ILE A 13 8.50 -1.07 4.79
N GLN A 14 8.20 0.15 4.33
CA GLN A 14 8.97 1.36 4.75
C GLN A 14 8.91 1.57 6.26
N LYS A 15 7.76 1.28 6.89
CA LYS A 15 7.56 1.51 8.32
C LYS A 15 8.45 0.60 9.18
N HIS A 16 8.70 -0.63 8.74
CA HIS A 16 9.48 -1.61 9.51
C HIS A 16 10.91 -1.75 9.01
N CYS A 17 11.18 -1.51 7.73
CA CYS A 17 12.52 -1.58 7.15
C CYS A 17 13.17 -0.17 7.09
N PRO A 18 14.24 0.10 7.86
CA PRO A 18 14.86 1.43 7.91
C PRO A 18 15.57 1.84 6.61
N ASP A 19 16.00 0.87 5.81
CA ASP A 19 16.79 1.10 4.59
C ASP A 19 15.92 1.39 3.36
N ILE A 20 14.64 1.00 3.39
CA ILE A 20 13.72 1.14 2.26
C ILE A 20 12.82 2.35 2.46
N ARG A 21 12.71 3.19 1.43
CA ARG A 21 11.89 4.41 1.46
C ARG A 21 10.84 4.41 0.35
N MET A 22 9.65 4.89 0.67
CA MET A 22 8.60 5.11 -0.31
C MET A 22 8.92 6.34 -1.17
N ARG A 23 8.72 6.18 -2.47
CA ARG A 23 8.73 7.25 -3.46
C ARG A 23 7.42 8.04 -3.36
N ARG A 24 7.33 8.88 -2.32
CA ARG A 24 6.12 9.65 -1.96
C ARG A 24 5.47 10.38 -3.15
N LEU A 25 6.28 10.99 -4.02
CA LEU A 25 5.77 11.67 -5.23
C LEU A 25 5.07 10.71 -6.20
N ARG A 26 5.56 9.47 -6.35
CA ARG A 26 4.92 8.44 -7.20
C ARG A 26 3.64 7.93 -6.57
N ALA A 27 3.65 7.68 -5.27
CA ALA A 27 2.46 7.26 -4.52
C ALA A 27 1.37 8.34 -4.60
N LEU A 28 1.71 9.61 -4.38
CA LEU A 28 0.78 10.73 -4.49
C LEU A 28 0.19 10.86 -5.91
N GLY A 29 1.02 10.78 -6.95
CA GLY A 29 0.53 10.82 -8.33
C GLY A 29 -0.36 9.63 -8.73
N LYS A 30 -0.32 8.53 -7.97
CA LYS A 30 -1.25 7.40 -8.13
C LYS A 30 -2.56 7.64 -7.38
N LEU A 31 -2.48 8.11 -6.15
CA LEU A 31 -3.66 8.49 -5.36
C LEU A 31 -4.47 9.59 -6.05
N ASN A 32 -3.82 10.60 -6.63
CA ASN A 32 -4.50 11.67 -7.35
C ASN A 32 -5.28 11.12 -8.55
N ARG A 33 -4.67 10.25 -9.36
CA ARG A 33 -5.37 9.62 -10.50
C ARG A 33 -6.56 8.78 -10.09
N LEU A 34 -6.46 8.08 -8.97
CA LEU A 34 -7.59 7.32 -8.42
C LEU A 34 -8.70 8.26 -7.92
N ALA A 35 -8.33 9.36 -7.28
CA ALA A 35 -9.28 10.38 -6.82
C ALA A 35 -10.00 11.03 -8.01
N ASP A 36 -9.26 11.39 -9.07
CA ASP A 36 -9.82 11.95 -10.30
C ASP A 36 -10.79 10.97 -10.97
N TYR A 37 -10.40 9.70 -11.11
CA TYR A 37 -11.29 8.66 -11.64
C TYR A 37 -12.58 8.49 -10.82
N ALA A 38 -12.49 8.55 -9.50
CA ALA A 38 -13.66 8.47 -8.64
C ALA A 38 -14.53 9.74 -8.75
N ARG A 39 -13.94 10.93 -8.85
CA ARG A 39 -14.71 12.17 -9.09
C ARG A 39 -15.44 12.13 -10.43
N ASP A 40 -14.82 11.60 -11.49
CA ASP A 40 -15.46 11.40 -12.79
C ASP A 40 -16.67 10.47 -12.72
N GLN A 41 -16.69 9.56 -11.75
CA GLN A 41 -17.84 8.69 -11.46
C GLN A 41 -18.85 9.28 -10.47
N GLY A 42 -18.70 10.55 -10.11
CA GLY A 42 -19.65 11.27 -9.26
C GLY A 42 -19.38 11.18 -7.75
N TYR A 43 -18.24 10.62 -7.32
CA TYR A 43 -17.86 10.63 -5.91
C TYR A 43 -17.48 12.05 -5.45
N SER A 44 -18.06 12.48 -4.33
CA SER A 44 -17.74 13.76 -3.69
C SER A 44 -16.66 13.62 -2.62
N ASP A 45 -16.09 14.74 -2.18
CA ASP A 45 -15.15 14.78 -1.04
C ASP A 45 -15.75 14.20 0.25
N LYS A 46 -17.08 14.30 0.44
CA LYS A 46 -17.77 13.66 1.57
C LYS A 46 -17.80 12.15 1.45
N ASP A 47 -17.94 11.62 0.23
CA ASP A 47 -17.91 10.17 -0.01
C ASP A 47 -16.52 9.61 0.23
N PHE A 48 -15.47 10.34 -0.17
CA PHE A 48 -14.09 9.95 0.17
C PHE A 48 -13.83 9.95 1.68
N ASP A 49 -14.33 10.96 2.41
CA ASP A 49 -14.20 11.00 3.87
C ASP A 49 -14.98 9.87 4.56
N ALA A 50 -16.19 9.58 4.10
CA ALA A 50 -17.00 8.46 4.59
C ALA A 50 -16.29 7.12 4.36
N LEU A 51 -15.77 6.88 3.16
CA LEU A 51 -15.00 5.67 2.82
C LEU A 51 -13.72 5.55 3.63
N SER A 52 -13.04 6.65 3.93
CA SER A 52 -11.83 6.68 4.75
C SER A 52 -12.12 6.30 6.21
N LYS A 53 -13.31 6.67 6.70
CA LYS A 53 -13.77 6.44 8.09
C LYS A 53 -14.50 5.11 8.28
N ASP A 54 -14.84 4.42 7.19
CA ASP A 54 -15.55 3.14 7.25
C ASP A 54 -14.65 2.05 7.87
N PRO A 55 -15.01 1.53 9.07
CA PRO A 55 -14.23 0.50 9.74
C PRO A 55 -14.25 -0.84 9.00
N GLU A 56 -15.32 -1.17 8.26
CA GLU A 56 -15.42 -2.41 7.50
C GLU A 56 -14.50 -2.36 6.28
N ALA A 57 -14.54 -1.26 5.52
CA ALA A 57 -13.62 -1.04 4.40
C ALA A 57 -12.16 -1.05 4.86
N ARG A 58 -11.88 -0.48 6.04
CA ARG A 58 -10.56 -0.54 6.68
C ARG A 58 -10.15 -1.96 7.03
N ALA A 59 -11.00 -2.72 7.73
CA ALA A 59 -10.71 -4.09 8.12
C ALA A 59 -10.48 -5.00 6.90
N LEU A 60 -11.27 -4.83 5.83
CA LEU A 60 -11.10 -5.57 4.58
C LEU A 60 -9.75 -5.26 3.91
N ARG A 61 -9.34 -3.99 3.88
CA ARG A 61 -8.04 -3.59 3.33
C ARG A 61 -6.90 -4.17 4.17
N ASP A 62 -6.96 -4.01 5.49
CA ASP A 62 -5.91 -4.45 6.41
C ASP A 62 -5.78 -5.99 6.35
N GLY A 63 -6.90 -6.73 6.29
CA GLY A 63 -6.89 -8.19 6.10
C GLY A 63 -6.27 -8.64 4.77
N ARG A 64 -6.45 -7.88 3.68
CA ARG A 64 -5.78 -8.16 2.39
C ARG A 64 -4.28 -7.90 2.45
N VAL A 65 -3.85 -6.88 3.19
CA VAL A 65 -2.44 -6.56 3.42
C VAL A 65 -1.80 -7.69 4.23
N ASP A 66 -2.41 -8.07 5.35
CA ASP A 66 -1.90 -9.14 6.22
C ASP A 66 -1.83 -10.48 5.48
N ALA A 67 -2.86 -10.83 4.70
CA ALA A 67 -2.85 -12.02 3.87
C ALA A 67 -1.69 -12.02 2.86
N TYR A 68 -1.40 -10.87 2.25
CA TYR A 68 -0.28 -10.73 1.32
C TYR A 68 1.06 -10.88 2.04
N LEU A 69 1.28 -10.16 3.14
CA LEU A 69 2.51 -10.22 3.92
C LEU A 69 2.80 -11.65 4.40
N ASN A 70 1.79 -12.34 4.95
CA ASN A 70 1.91 -13.73 5.39
C ASN A 70 2.24 -14.66 4.23
N ALA A 71 1.58 -14.51 3.07
CA ALA A 71 1.87 -15.31 1.88
C ALA A 71 3.29 -15.08 1.33
N GLN A 72 3.88 -13.92 1.61
CA GLN A 72 5.26 -13.59 1.23
C GLN A 72 6.31 -13.99 2.28
N GLY A 73 5.89 -14.61 3.39
CA GLY A 73 6.77 -15.05 4.47
C GLY A 73 7.18 -13.96 5.45
N VAL A 74 6.46 -12.83 5.48
CA VAL A 74 6.74 -11.75 6.44
C VAL A 74 6.26 -12.17 7.82
N THR A 75 7.11 -12.00 8.83
CA THR A 75 6.80 -12.27 10.23
C THR A 75 6.61 -10.95 10.97
N LYS A 76 5.50 -10.80 11.69
CA LYS A 76 5.22 -9.58 12.44
C LYS A 76 6.27 -9.36 13.53
N GLY A 77 6.89 -8.18 13.53
CA GLY A 77 7.97 -7.84 14.46
C GLY A 77 9.37 -8.22 13.99
N ASP A 78 9.50 -8.95 12.87
CA ASP A 78 10.78 -9.29 12.26
C ASP A 78 11.10 -8.31 11.13
N VAL A 79 11.98 -7.33 11.43
CA VAL A 79 12.44 -6.30 10.51
C VAL A 79 13.05 -6.90 9.23
N ASP A 80 13.84 -7.97 9.35
CA ASP A 80 14.56 -8.56 8.22
C ASP A 80 13.58 -9.14 7.20
N SER A 81 12.49 -9.76 7.67
CA SER A 81 11.45 -10.29 6.78
C SER A 81 10.77 -9.20 5.94
N TYR A 82 10.52 -8.01 6.50
CA TYR A 82 9.98 -6.86 5.76
C TYR A 82 10.99 -6.30 4.76
N CYS A 83 12.26 -6.18 5.15
CA CYS A 83 13.32 -5.69 4.26
C CYS A 83 13.53 -6.65 3.07
N GLN A 84 13.61 -7.96 3.32
CA GLN A 84 13.76 -8.97 2.28
C GLN A 84 12.60 -8.94 1.28
N LEU A 85 11.36 -8.80 1.77
CA LEU A 85 10.21 -8.59 0.88
C LEU A 85 10.41 -7.30 0.06
N GLY A 86 10.72 -6.19 0.69
CA GLY A 86 10.91 -4.91 0.00
C GLY A 86 11.96 -4.97 -1.12
N TYR A 87 13.11 -5.59 -0.87
CA TYR A 87 14.15 -5.77 -1.89
C TYR A 87 13.66 -6.64 -3.06
N ARG A 88 12.99 -7.76 -2.78
CA ARG A 88 12.41 -8.62 -3.83
C ARG A 88 11.39 -7.88 -4.68
N GLU A 89 10.51 -7.08 -4.06
CA GLU A 89 9.50 -6.29 -4.77
C GLU A 89 10.15 -5.26 -5.70
N ILE A 90 11.17 -4.56 -5.21
CA ILE A 90 11.95 -3.56 -5.96
C ILE A 90 12.63 -4.23 -7.17
N GLU A 91 13.32 -5.35 -6.94
CA GLU A 91 14.04 -6.09 -7.98
C GLU A 91 13.08 -6.62 -9.06
N ALA A 92 11.96 -7.21 -8.64
CA ALA A 92 10.91 -7.71 -9.54
C ALA A 92 10.10 -6.58 -10.20
N LYS A 93 10.35 -5.31 -9.86
CA LYS A 93 9.67 -4.12 -10.40
C LYS A 93 8.15 -4.24 -10.32
N THR A 94 7.65 -4.86 -9.26
CA THR A 94 6.22 -5.02 -9.03
C THR A 94 5.57 -3.66 -8.81
N PHE A 95 4.25 -3.62 -8.68
CA PHE A 95 3.58 -2.37 -8.31
C PHE A 95 4.10 -1.82 -6.97
N VAL A 96 4.27 -2.67 -5.95
CA VAL A 96 4.83 -2.30 -4.64
C VAL A 96 6.27 -1.81 -4.82
N GLY A 97 7.11 -2.57 -5.51
CA GLY A 97 8.52 -2.23 -5.71
C GLY A 97 8.74 -0.90 -6.44
N ARG A 98 7.87 -0.57 -7.42
CA ARG A 98 7.93 0.72 -8.13
C ARG A 98 7.60 1.92 -7.24
N LEU A 99 6.94 1.70 -6.10
CA LEU A 99 6.69 2.69 -5.07
C LEU A 99 7.82 2.78 -4.04
N LEU A 100 8.80 1.88 -4.05
CA LEU A 100 9.90 1.80 -3.09
C LEU A 100 11.25 2.17 -3.73
N ARG A 101 12.23 2.54 -2.89
CA ARG A 101 13.62 2.81 -3.26
C ARG A 101 14.54 2.59 -2.08
#